data_AF-A0A7S2BFX2-F1
#
_entry.id   AF-A0A7S2BFX2-F1
#
_cell.length_a   1.000
_cell.length_b   1.000
_cell.length_c   1.000
_cell.angle_alpha   90.00
_cell.angle_beta   90.00
_cell.angle_gamma   90.00
#
_symmetry.space_group_name_H-M   'P 1'
#
loop_
_entity.id
_entity.type
_entity.pdbx_description
1 polymer ?
#
loop_
_entity_poly.entity_id
_entity_poly.type
_entity_poly.pdbx_seq_one_letter_code
_entity_poly.pdbx_strand_id
1 'polypeptide(L)'
;EGVQGFDSCLRHLGELGLVSCWGERPEARACRTTCSARTSLQPQLNKAVRFAERVCKSGRDPKDFVVFYRGQLRLVAQSEMGPGRQLNPMRDNTGKLEFRENTNFPTLDFPSDHGLVALALAPVAS
;
A
#
# COMPACT_ATOMS: atom_id res chain seq x y z
N GLU A 1 -10.96 11.36 -20.76
CA GLU A 1 -10.68 10.05 -20.15
C GLU A 1 -9.44 10.16 -19.29
N GLY A 2 -9.48 9.72 -18.03
CA GLY A 2 -8.47 10.04 -17.02
C GLY A 2 -7.91 8.79 -16.34
N VAL A 3 -7.25 7.92 -17.10
CA VAL A 3 -6.58 6.74 -16.55
C VAL A 3 -5.08 6.99 -16.58
N GLN A 4 -4.44 6.93 -15.41
CA GLN A 4 -2.98 7.01 -15.27
C GLN A 4 -2.46 5.67 -14.75
N GLY A 5 -1.50 5.07 -15.46
CA GLY A 5 -0.83 3.85 -15.00
C GLY A 5 0.12 4.13 -13.84
N PHE A 6 0.43 3.09 -13.05
CA PHE A 6 1.32 3.16 -11.87
C PHE A 6 2.66 3.82 -12.19
N ASP A 7 3.38 3.33 -13.21
CA ASP A 7 4.68 3.88 -13.60
C ASP A 7 4.57 5.32 -14.11
N SER A 8 3.46 5.64 -14.79
CA SER A 8 3.22 7.00 -15.27
C SER A 8 2.93 7.96 -14.13
N CYS A 9 2.25 7.51 -13.08
CA CYS A 9 2.02 8.29 -11.86
C CYS A 9 3.34 8.58 -11.16
N LEU A 10 4.19 7.56 -10.95
CA LEU A 10 5.50 7.74 -10.30
C LEU A 10 6.42 8.70 -11.06
N ARG A 11 6.44 8.61 -12.39
CA ARG A 11 7.20 9.55 -13.23
C ARG A 11 6.70 10.98 -13.06
N HIS A 12 5.38 11.16 -13.08
CA HIS A 12 4.76 12.47 -12.91
C HIS A 12 5.03 13.08 -11.53
N LEU A 13 5.03 12.26 -10.47
CA LEU A 13 5.46 12.71 -9.14
C LEU A 13 6.92 13.20 -9.16
N GLY A 14 7.81 12.46 -9.84
CA GLY A 14 9.20 12.86 -10.01
C GLY A 14 9.38 14.20 -10.72
N GLU A 15 8.60 14.46 -11.77
CA GLU A 15 8.57 15.76 -12.49
C GLU A 15 8.16 16.92 -11.56
N LEU A 16 7.33 16.64 -10.56
CA LEU A 16 6.90 17.61 -9.54
C LEU A 16 7.87 17.73 -8.36
N GLY A 17 9.01 17.04 -8.39
CA GLY A 17 9.97 17.01 -7.28
C GLY A 17 9.51 16.21 -6.05
N LEU A 18 8.43 15.44 -6.20
CA LEU A 18 7.89 14.55 -5.19
C LEU A 18 8.50 13.14 -5.33
N VAL A 19 8.48 12.40 -4.24
CA VAL A 19 8.81 10.97 -4.22
C VAL A 19 7.72 10.22 -3.46
N SER A 20 7.42 9.00 -3.89
CA SER A 20 6.48 8.13 -3.18
C SER A 20 7.18 7.41 -2.02
N CYS A 21 6.42 7.03 -1.00
CA CYS A 21 6.92 6.19 0.10
C CYS A 21 7.52 4.87 -0.43
N TRP A 22 7.05 4.35 -1.56
CA TRP A 22 7.60 3.14 -2.16
C TRP A 22 8.92 3.38 -2.92
N GLY A 23 9.39 4.62 -3.01
CA GLY A 23 10.55 5.01 -3.80
C GLY A 23 10.17 5.45 -5.21
N GLU A 24 11.17 5.51 -6.09
CA GLU A 24 11.05 6.05 -7.45
C GLU A 24 10.66 5.01 -8.49
N ARG A 25 11.15 3.78 -8.32
CA ARG A 25 10.93 2.65 -9.24
C ARG A 25 10.65 1.36 -8.45
N PRO A 26 9.65 1.33 -7.58
CA PRO A 26 9.28 0.12 -6.85
C PRO A 26 8.70 -0.95 -7.78
N GLU A 27 8.81 -2.20 -7.35
CA GLU A 27 8.01 -3.27 -7.92
C GLU A 27 6.53 -3.10 -7.50
N ALA A 28 5.63 -2.95 -8.48
CA ALA A 28 4.20 -2.74 -8.26
C ALA A 28 3.56 -3.78 -7.31
N ARG A 29 4.04 -5.02 -7.30
CA ARG A 29 3.55 -6.07 -6.41
C ARG A 29 3.86 -5.78 -4.94
N ALA A 30 5.03 -5.25 -4.65
CA ALA A 30 5.47 -4.92 -3.29
C ALA A 30 4.71 -3.72 -2.70
N CYS A 31 4.10 -2.89 -3.55
CA CYS A 31 3.30 -1.72 -3.17
C CYS A 31 1.82 -2.04 -2.93
N ARG A 32 1.41 -3.32 -3.03
CA ARG A 32 0.01 -3.69 -2.87
C ARG A 32 -0.41 -3.61 -1.42
N THR A 33 -1.52 -2.93 -1.23
CA THR A 33 -2.21 -2.70 0.04
C THR A 33 -3.66 -3.13 -0.06
N THR A 34 -4.08 -3.70 -1.19
CA THR A 34 -5.45 -4.17 -1.43
C THR A 34 -5.45 -5.65 -1.75
N CYS A 35 -6.45 -6.36 -1.23
CA CYS A 35 -6.75 -7.73 -1.62
C CYS A 35 -8.25 -8.02 -1.38
N SER A 36 -9.10 -7.07 -1.76
CA SER A 36 -10.54 -7.22 -1.58
C SER A 36 -11.12 -8.01 -2.76
N ALA A 37 -11.62 -9.20 -2.45
CA ALA A 37 -12.62 -9.84 -3.29
C ALA A 37 -13.93 -9.20 -2.87
N ARG A 38 -14.68 -8.65 -3.82
CA ARG A 38 -16.02 -8.12 -3.53
C ARG A 38 -16.94 -9.31 -3.22
N THR A 39 -16.87 -9.81 -2.00
CA THR A 39 -17.70 -10.90 -1.50
C THR A 39 -18.89 -10.33 -0.73
N SER A 40 -19.86 -11.18 -0.44
CA SER A 40 -21.23 -10.93 0.03
C SER A 40 -21.45 -9.98 1.21
N LEU A 41 -20.41 -9.44 1.84
CA LEU A 41 -20.52 -8.46 2.94
C LEU A 41 -20.83 -7.03 2.44
N GLN A 42 -20.80 -6.77 1.14
CA GLN A 42 -21.35 -5.55 0.54
C GLN A 42 -22.71 -5.88 -0.10
N PRO A 43 -23.84 -5.56 0.55
CA PRO A 43 -25.18 -5.99 0.12
C PRO A 43 -25.56 -5.56 -1.31
N GLN A 44 -24.87 -4.58 -1.88
CA GLN A 44 -25.22 -4.01 -3.19
C GLN A 44 -24.54 -4.66 -4.40
N LEU A 45 -23.64 -5.63 -4.21
CA LEU A 45 -22.85 -6.18 -5.33
C LEU A 45 -23.01 -7.70 -5.43
N ASN A 46 -23.97 -8.12 -6.26
CA ASN A 46 -24.21 -9.50 -6.71
C ASN A 46 -23.06 -10.07 -7.56
N LYS A 47 -21.86 -10.21 -7.00
CA LYS A 47 -20.77 -10.97 -7.61
C LYS A 47 -20.20 -11.96 -6.60
N ALA A 48 -20.96 -13.03 -6.34
CA ALA A 48 -20.50 -14.14 -5.53
C ALA A 48 -19.25 -14.77 -6.17
N VAL A 49 -18.08 -14.46 -5.60
CA VAL A 49 -16.82 -15.14 -5.96
C VAL A 49 -16.74 -16.45 -5.16
N ARG A 50 -16.42 -17.56 -5.82
CA ARG A 50 -16.21 -18.85 -5.12
C ARG A 50 -15.08 -18.67 -4.11
N PHE A 51 -15.21 -19.29 -2.94
CA PHE A 51 -14.18 -19.21 -1.91
C PHE A 51 -12.79 -19.59 -2.43
N ALA A 52 -12.68 -20.62 -3.28
CA ALA A 52 -11.41 -21.01 -3.90
C ALA A 52 -10.80 -19.96 -4.84
N GLU A 53 -11.62 -19.05 -5.39
CA GLU A 53 -11.22 -18.04 -6.38
C GLU A 53 -11.06 -16.64 -5.77
N ARG A 54 -11.29 -16.50 -4.45
CA ARG A 54 -11.34 -15.20 -3.79
C ARG A 54 -10.09 -14.36 -4.03
N VAL A 55 -8.89 -14.94 -3.87
CA VAL A 55 -7.63 -14.19 -4.03
C VAL A 55 -7.35 -13.85 -5.50
N CYS A 56 -7.59 -14.79 -6.42
CA CYS A 56 -7.29 -14.56 -7.84
C CYS A 56 -8.27 -13.56 -8.49
N LYS A 57 -9.49 -13.45 -7.97
CA LYS A 57 -10.50 -12.46 -8.39
C LYS A 57 -10.50 -11.20 -7.51
N SER A 58 -9.59 -11.07 -6.54
CA SER A 58 -9.42 -9.84 -5.75
C SER A 58 -8.82 -8.70 -6.59
N GLY A 59 -9.29 -7.47 -6.33
CA GLY A 59 -8.54 -6.27 -6.70
C GLY A 59 -7.24 -6.21 -5.88
N ARG A 60 -6.10 -6.13 -6.56
CA ARG A 60 -4.75 -6.14 -5.97
C ARG A 60 -3.88 -5.09 -6.63
N ASP A 61 -4.31 -3.85 -6.49
CA ASP A 61 -3.70 -2.72 -7.17
C ASP A 61 -2.86 -1.91 -6.18
N PRO A 62 -1.66 -1.45 -6.57
CA PRO A 62 -0.84 -0.54 -5.77
C PRO A 62 -1.37 0.90 -5.92
N LYS A 63 -2.39 1.23 -5.13
CA LYS A 63 -3.14 2.49 -5.25
C LYS A 63 -2.90 3.45 -4.08
N ASP A 64 -2.33 2.97 -2.98
CA ASP A 64 -2.11 3.78 -1.79
C ASP A 64 -0.67 4.29 -1.75
N PHE A 65 -0.51 5.59 -1.59
CA PHE A 65 0.79 6.28 -1.58
C PHE A 65 0.79 7.33 -0.49
N VAL A 66 1.94 7.50 0.15
CA VAL A 66 2.28 8.76 0.82
C VAL A 66 3.38 9.41 0.01
N VAL A 67 3.18 10.69 -0.35
CA VAL A 67 4.11 11.44 -1.19
C VAL A 67 4.67 12.61 -0.40
N PHE A 68 5.94 12.92 -0.63
CA PHE A 68 6.63 14.01 0.04
C PHE A 68 7.70 14.61 -0.88
N TYR A 69 8.09 15.86 -0.61
CA TYR A 69 9.13 16.52 -1.37
C TYR A 69 10.49 15.89 -1.10
N ARG A 70 11.16 15.46 -2.17
CA ARG A 70 12.48 14.80 -2.11
C ARG A 70 13.53 15.64 -1.39
N GLY A 71 13.47 16.96 -1.57
CA GLY A 71 14.43 17.90 -0.96
C GLY A 71 14.13 18.24 0.51
N GLN A 72 13.01 17.78 1.07
CA GLN A 72 12.59 18.14 2.43
C GLN A 72 12.62 16.95 3.37
N LEU A 73 12.14 15.78 2.92
CA LEU A 73 11.98 14.60 3.74
C LEU A 73 12.60 13.38 3.05
N ARG A 74 13.12 12.46 3.86
CA ARG A 74 13.59 11.14 3.46
C ARG A 74 12.96 10.06 4.34
N LEU A 75 12.87 8.84 3.81
CA LEU A 75 12.59 7.69 4.65
C LEU A 75 13.74 7.48 5.64
N VAL A 76 13.37 7.25 6.89
CA VAL A 76 14.32 6.82 7.93
C VAL A 76 14.84 5.43 7.55
N ALA A 77 16.17 5.24 7.57
CA ALA A 77 16.75 3.95 7.27
C ALA A 77 16.43 2.95 8.39
N GLN A 78 16.37 1.66 8.06
CA GLN A 78 16.02 0.63 9.05
C GLN A 78 16.97 0.62 10.26
N SER A 79 18.26 0.93 10.06
CA SER A 79 19.25 1.03 11.14
C SER A 79 19.02 2.21 12.10
N GLU A 80 18.33 3.25 11.64
CA GLU A 80 17.94 4.40 12.46
C GLU A 80 16.59 4.15 13.17
N MET A 81 15.83 3.14 12.71
CA MET A 81 14.63 2.68 13.38
C MET A 81 15.01 1.82 14.60
N GLY A 82 14.34 2.03 15.73
CA GLY A 82 14.54 1.19 16.92
C GLY A 82 14.25 -0.30 16.67
N PRO A 83 14.71 -1.19 17.56
CA PRO A 83 14.55 -2.63 17.39
C PRO A 83 13.06 -3.04 17.33
N GLY A 84 12.77 -4.11 16.57
CA GLY A 84 11.42 -4.67 16.45
C GLY A 84 10.46 -3.91 15.53
N ARG A 85 10.95 -2.89 14.80
CA ARG A 85 10.15 -2.19 13.78
C ARG A 85 10.14 -2.96 12.46
N GLN A 86 8.99 -2.99 11.79
CA GLN A 86 8.89 -3.43 10.40
C GLN A 86 9.79 -2.58 9.48
N LEU A 87 10.09 -3.11 8.29
CA LEU A 87 10.72 -2.35 7.21
C LEU A 87 9.90 -1.08 6.91
N ASN A 88 10.60 0.02 6.67
CA ASN A 88 10.02 1.29 6.26
C ASN A 88 9.99 1.39 4.72
N PRO A 89 8.84 1.64 4.06
CA PRO A 89 7.50 1.84 4.62
C PRO A 89 6.86 0.55 5.14
N MET A 90 6.10 0.70 6.21
CA MET A 90 5.38 -0.38 6.87
C MET A 90 4.03 -0.63 6.21
N ARG A 91 3.60 -1.90 6.23
CA ARG A 91 2.26 -2.31 5.80
C ARG A 91 1.56 -3.11 6.91
N ASP A 92 0.24 -2.98 7.01
CA ASP A 92 -0.56 -3.78 7.95
C ASP A 92 -1.98 -4.01 7.42
N ASN A 93 -2.43 -5.27 7.41
CA ASN A 93 -3.82 -5.65 7.11
C ASN A 93 -4.42 -6.57 8.20
N THR A 94 -3.85 -6.53 9.40
CA THR A 94 -4.19 -7.37 10.56
C THR A 94 -4.46 -6.57 11.83
N GLY A 95 -4.01 -5.31 11.90
CA GLY A 95 -4.04 -4.49 13.11
C GLY A 95 -2.98 -4.90 14.14
N LYS A 96 -2.04 -5.78 13.77
CA LYS A 96 -1.01 -6.35 14.65
C LYS A 96 0.41 -6.06 14.18
N LEU A 97 0.58 -5.00 13.38
CA LEU A 97 1.85 -4.67 12.72
C LEU A 97 2.36 -5.85 11.89
N GLU A 98 1.49 -6.47 11.10
CA GLU A 98 1.82 -7.54 10.17
C GLU A 98 1.03 -7.35 8.87
N PHE A 99 1.69 -7.51 7.71
CA PHE A 99 1.02 -7.58 6.42
C PHE A 99 1.00 -9.01 5.90
N ARG A 100 -0.21 -9.57 5.78
CA ARG A 100 -0.44 -10.91 5.23
C ARG A 100 -0.78 -10.83 3.77
N GLU A 101 0.20 -11.17 2.94
CA GLU A 101 0.04 -11.30 1.50
C GLU A 101 -1.06 -12.30 1.14
N ASN A 102 -1.76 -12.07 0.03
CA ASN A 102 -2.81 -12.97 -0.49
C ASN A 102 -3.96 -13.26 0.49
N THR A 103 -4.15 -12.42 1.51
CA THR A 103 -5.27 -12.53 2.44
C THR A 103 -6.34 -11.53 2.04
N ASN A 104 -7.60 -11.95 1.99
CA ASN A 104 -8.71 -11.04 1.76
C ASN A 104 -8.99 -10.21 3.01
N PHE A 105 -9.20 -8.91 2.83
CA PHE A 105 -9.69 -7.99 3.84
C PHE A 105 -10.71 -7.03 3.20
N PRO A 106 -11.73 -6.54 3.95
CA PRO A 106 -11.85 -6.58 5.41
C PRO A 106 -12.10 -7.98 5.98
N THR A 107 -11.73 -8.16 7.24
CA THR A 107 -11.99 -9.36 8.05
C THR A 107 -12.75 -8.95 9.31
N LEU A 108 -13.14 -9.90 10.17
CA LEU A 108 -13.73 -9.57 11.48
C LEU A 108 -12.78 -8.77 12.38
N ASP A 109 -11.46 -8.93 12.19
CA ASP A 109 -10.43 -8.27 12.99
C ASP A 109 -9.82 -7.03 12.31
N PHE A 110 -10.03 -6.87 11.00
CA PHE A 110 -9.49 -5.75 10.23
C PHE A 110 -10.59 -5.10 9.38
N PRO A 111 -11.03 -3.86 9.69
CA PRO A 111 -12.31 -3.33 9.20
C PRO A 111 -12.26 -2.70 7.79
N SER A 112 -11.08 -2.65 7.16
CA SER A 112 -10.87 -1.94 5.89
C SER A 112 -10.59 -2.91 4.73
N ASP A 113 -10.95 -2.52 3.51
CA ASP A 113 -10.57 -3.17 2.25
C ASP A 113 -9.21 -2.70 1.71
N HIS A 114 -8.60 -1.71 2.39
CA HIS A 114 -7.24 -1.22 2.20
C HIS A 114 -6.41 -1.46 3.47
N GLY A 115 -5.20 -1.99 3.29
CA GLY A 115 -4.18 -2.13 4.32
C GLY A 115 -3.55 -0.78 4.63
N LEU A 116 -3.08 -0.63 5.86
CA LEU A 116 -2.38 0.56 6.32
C LEU A 116 -1.04 0.70 5.58
N VAL A 117 -0.70 1.94 5.28
CA VAL A 117 0.64 2.38 4.88
C VAL A 117 1.12 3.34 5.95
N ALA A 118 2.22 2.99 6.62
CA ALA A 118 2.83 3.85 7.62
C ALA A 118 4.32 4.03 7.29
N LEU A 119 4.85 5.19 7.64
CA LEU A 119 6.21 5.56 7.31
C LEU A 119 6.83 6.42 8.41
N ALA A 120 8.12 6.20 8.62
CA ALA A 120 8.95 7.11 9.40
C ALA A 120 9.73 8.01 8.44
N LEU A 121 9.61 9.32 8.64
CA LEU A 121 10.28 10.34 7.84
C LEU A 121 11.22 11.16 8.73
N ALA A 122 12.34 11.57 8.15
CA ALA A 122 13.26 12.54 8.72
C ALA A 122 13.51 13.67 7.73
N PRO A 123 13.85 14.88 8.20
CA PRO A 123 14.34 15.93 7.32
C PRO A 123 15.58 15.49 6.53
N VAL A 124 15.73 16.01 5.31
CA VAL A 124 17.01 15.97 4.60
C VAL A 124 17.95 16.96 5.27
N ALA A 125 19.17 16.54 5.63
CA ALA A 125 20.17 17.44 6.19
C ALA A 125 20.61 18.46 5.13
N SER A 126 20.67 19.73 5.53
CA SER A 126 21.15 20.85 4.69
C SER A 126 22.62 20.69 4.30
#